data_AF-A0A521DUL0-F1
#
_entry.id   AF-A0A521DUL0-F1
#
_cell.length_a   1.000
_cell.length_b   1.000
_cell.length_c   1.000
_cell.angle_alpha   90.00
_cell.angle_beta   90.00
_cell.angle_gamma   90.00
#
_symmetry.space_group_name_H-M   'P 1'
#
loop_
_entity.id
_entity.type
_entity.pdbx_description
1 polymer ?
#
loop_
_entity_poly.entity_id
_entity_poly.type
_entity_poly.pdbx_seq_one_letter_code
_entity_poly.pdbx_strand_id
1 'polypeptide(L)' 'MATINRFEDLEIWKLSRELCNGVYHIIESNNLKNNFKLCNQIDGSSGSVMDNIAEGFERNGNREFI' A
#
# COMPACT_ATOMS: atom_id res chain seq x y z
N MET A 1 10.46 12.28 19.69
CA MET A 1 10.05 11.53 18.49
C MET A 1 10.05 10.05 18.83
N ALA A 2 9.02 9.30 18.45
CA ALA A 2 9.07 7.85 18.55
C ALA A 2 10.21 7.33 17.67
N THR A 3 11.02 6.43 18.20
CA THR A 3 12.03 5.72 17.41
C THR A 3 11.30 4.80 16.44
N ILE A 4 11.51 5.01 15.14
CA ILE A 4 11.01 4.12 14.09
C ILE A 4 11.94 2.91 14.06
N ASN A 5 11.42 1.72 14.41
CA ASN A 5 12.21 0.49 14.43
C ASN A 5 11.80 -0.51 13.35
N ARG A 6 10.61 -0.33 12.78
CA ARG A 6 10.05 -1.17 11.71
C ARG A 6 9.22 -0.31 10.77
N PHE A 7 8.99 -0.79 9.54
CA PHE A 7 8.24 -0.05 8.54
C PHE A 7 6.80 0.24 8.99
N GLU A 8 6.19 -0.62 9.83
CA GLU A 8 4.84 -0.41 10.35
C GLU A 8 4.74 0.77 11.33
N ASP A 9 5.86 1.26 11.86
CA ASP A 9 5.88 2.47 12.68
C ASP A 9 5.68 3.73 11.82
N LEU A 10 5.96 3.66 10.51
CA LEU A 10 5.82 4.77 9.57
C LEU A 10 4.36 5.13 9.36
N GLU A 11 4.04 6.42 9.55
CA GLU A 11 2.69 6.93 9.31
C GLU A 11 2.26 6.73 7.85
N ILE A 12 3.18 6.93 6.91
CA ILE A 12 2.92 6.71 5.48
C ILE A 12 2.56 5.25 5.15
N TRP A 13 3.14 4.28 5.88
CA TRP A 13 2.81 2.87 5.71
C TRP A 13 1.39 2.59 6.22
N LYS A 14 1.03 3.14 7.39
CA LYS A 14 -0.33 3.03 7.96
C LYS A 14 -1.38 3.64 7.03
N LEU A 15 -1.13 4.83 6.49
CA LEU A 15 -2.02 5.49 5.53
C LEU A 15 -2.16 4.67 4.24
N SER A 16 -1.09 4.04 3.75
CA SER A 16 -1.17 3.14 2.59
C SER A 16 -2.03 1.91 2.87
N ARG A 17 -2.00 1.38 4.11
CA ARG A 17 -2.87 0.29 4.54
C ARG A 17 -4.34 0.71 4.60
N GLU A 18 -4.62 1.91 5.10
CA GLU A 18 -5.98 2.48 5.08
C GLU A 18 -6.50 2.67 3.66
N LEU A 19 -5.65 3.16 2.75
CA LEU A 19 -5.97 3.27 1.32
C LEU A 19 -6.32 1.91 0.71
N CYS A 20 -5.48 0.89 0.91
CA CYS A 20 -5.72 -0.46 0.42
C CYS A 20 -7.04 -1.04 0.95
N ASN A 21 -7.33 -0.86 2.24
CA ASN A 21 -8.61 -1.27 2.82
C ASN A 21 -9.80 -0.52 2.23
N GLY A 22 -9.65 0.77 1.92
CA GLY A 22 -10.66 1.57 1.24
C GLY A 22 -10.95 1.07 -0.18
N VAL A 23 -9.91 0.74 -0.94
CA VAL A 23 -10.03 0.15 -2.28
C VAL A 23 -10.76 -1.19 -2.20
N TYR A 24 -10.35 -2.06 -1.28
CA TYR A 24 -11.02 -3.34 -1.04
C TYR A 24 -12.52 -3.14 -0.71
N HIS A 25 -12.84 -2.19 0.17
CA HIS A 25 -14.24 -1.90 0.49
C HIS A 25 -15.04 -1.45 -0.74
N ILE A 26 -14.47 -0.58 -1.59
CA ILE A 26 -15.11 -0.13 -2.83
C ILE A 26 -15.35 -1.30 -3.79
N ILE A 27 -14.40 -2.25 -3.89
CA ILE A 27 -14.53 -3.45 -4.71
C ILE A 27 -15.72 -4.30 -4.23
N GLU A 28 -15.77 -4.56 -2.92
CA GLU A 28 -16.79 -5.43 -2.30
C GLU A 28 -18.18 -4.81 -2.29
N SER A 29 -18.28 -3.49 -2.10
CA SER A 29 -19.56 -2.78 -1.97
C SER A 29 -20.21 -2.43 -3.31
N ASN A 30 -19.54 -2.66 -4.44
CA ASN A 30 -20.03 -2.30 -5.77
C ASN A 30 -19.96 -3.48 -6.76
N ASN A 31 -20.45 -3.26 -7.98
CA ASN A 31 -20.32 -4.23 -9.07
C ASN A 31 -18.90 -4.33 -9.66
N LEU A 32 -17.92 -3.67 -9.04
CA LEU A 32 -16.55 -3.59 -9.52
C LEU A 32 -15.86 -4.96 -9.51
N LYS A 33 -16.22 -5.83 -8.55
CA LYS A 33 -15.77 -7.23 -8.51
C LYS A 33 -16.07 -8.05 -9.77
N ASN A 34 -17.09 -7.66 -10.56
CA ASN A 34 -17.42 -8.32 -11.83
C ASN A 34 -16.59 -7.78 -13.01
N ASN A 35 -15.92 -6.63 -12.85
CA ASN A 35 -14.96 -6.11 -13.82
C ASN A 35 -13.56 -6.60 -13.45
N PHE A 36 -13.28 -7.88 -13.74
CA PHE A 36 -12.06 -8.56 -13.30
C PHE A 36 -10.76 -7.83 -13.67
N LYS A 37 -10.69 -7.22 -14.86
CA LYS A 37 -9.49 -6.49 -15.28
C LYS A 37 -9.23 -5.27 -14.39
N LEU A 38 -10.26 -4.44 -14.19
CA LEU A 38 -10.12 -3.24 -13.38
C LEU A 38 -9.94 -3.59 -11.90
N CYS A 39 -10.75 -4.53 -11.39
CA CYS A 39 -10.68 -5.03 -10.01
C CYS A 39 -9.26 -5.49 -9.65
N ASN A 40 -8.67 -6.39 -10.44
CA ASN A 40 -7.34 -6.92 -10.17
C ASN A 40 -6.26 -5.84 -10.25
N GLN A 41 -6.38 -4.88 -11.17
CA GLN A 41 -5.41 -3.79 -11.30
C GLN A 41 -5.45 -2.85 -10.10
N ILE A 42 -6.64 -2.44 -9.65
CA ILE A 42 -6.74 -1.49 -8.53
C ILE A 42 -6.40 -2.17 -7.20
N ASP A 43 -6.82 -3.42 -7.01
CA ASP A 43 -6.52 -4.19 -5.79
C ASP A 43 -5.01 -4.38 -5.66
N GLY A 44 -4.38 -4.94 -6.70
CA GLY A 44 -2.93 -5.17 -6.73
C GLY A 44 -2.10 -3.89 -6.63
N SER A 45 -2.49 -2.82 -7.32
CA SER A 45 -1.75 -1.55 -7.23
C SER A 45 -1.90 -0.88 -5.85
N SER A 46 -3.05 -1.02 -5.20
CA SER A 46 -3.26 -0.49 -3.84
C SER A 46 -2.40 -1.23 -2.80
N GLY A 47 -2.29 -2.55 -2.90
CA GLY A 47 -1.40 -3.37 -2.07
C GLY A 47 0.07 -3.06 -2.32
N SER A 48 0.46 -2.81 -3.58
CA SER A 48 1.85 -2.53 -3.92
C SER A 48 2.42 -1.28 -3.23
N VAL A 49 1.60 -0.31 -2.83
CA VAL A 49 2.08 0.89 -2.13
C VAL A 49 2.73 0.53 -0.79
N MET A 50 2.10 -0.32 0.03
CA MET A 50 2.67 -0.71 1.32
C MET A 50 3.90 -1.59 1.17
N ASP A 51 3.93 -2.44 0.14
CA ASP A 51 5.09 -3.29 -0.19
C ASP A 51 6.31 -2.44 -0.57
N ASN A 52 6.13 -1.44 -1.43
CA ASN A 52 7.23 -0.53 -1.83
C ASN A 52 7.76 0.29 -0.65
N ILE A 53 6.88 0.73 0.26
CA ILE A 53 7.30 1.44 1.48
C ILE A 53 8.13 0.51 2.39
N ALA A 54 7.67 -0.73 2.59
CA ALA A 54 8.41 -1.72 3.40
C ALA A 54 9.75 -2.06 2.76
N GLU A 55 9.78 -2.30 1.45
CA GLU A 55 11.01 -2.57 0.71
C GLU A 55 12.00 -1.39 0.80
N GLY A 56 11.53 -0.16 0.60
CA GLY A 56 12.35 1.04 0.71
C GLY A 56 12.91 1.26 2.12
N PHE A 57 12.14 0.92 3.16
CA PHE A 57 12.58 0.99 4.55
C PHE A 57 13.75 0.03 4.84
N GLU A 58 13.68 -1.22 4.34
CA GLU A 58 14.70 -2.23 4.54
C GLU A 58 16.00 -1.96 3.74
N ARG A 59 15.92 -1.23 2.62
CA ARG A 59 17.07 -0.98 1.72
C ARG A 59 18.14 -0.03 2.27
N ASN A 60 17.97 0.56 3.46
CA ASN A 60 18.97 1.35 4.19
C ASN A 60 19.86 2.25 3.31
N GLY A 61 19.29 3.34 2.78
CA GLY A 61 20.02 4.34 2.00
C GLY A 61 19.10 5.09 1.02
N ASN A 62 19.68 5.98 0.20
CA ASN A 62 18.95 6.80 -0.77
C ASN A 62 19.34 6.53 -2.23
N ARG A 63 20.04 5.42 -2.51
CA ARG A 63 20.62 5.12 -3.83
C ARG A 63 19.59 4.98 -4.96
N GLU A 64 18.34 4.70 -4.62
CA GLU A 64 17.24 4.48 -5.56
C GLU A 64 16.28 5.67 -5.64
N PHE A 65 16.53 6.73 -4.85
CA PHE A 65 15.80 7.98 -4.98
C PHE A 65 16.36 8.76 -6.17
N ILE A 66 15.53 8.92 -7.22
CA ILE A 66 15.80 9.72 -8.43
C ILE A 66 15.12 11.09 -8.27
#